data_AF-A0A2V6M5L8-F1
#
_entry.id   AF-A0A2V6M5L8-F1
#
_cell.length_a   1.000
_cell.length_b   1.000
_cell.length_c   1.000
_cell.angle_alpha   90.00
_cell.angle_beta   90.00
_cell.angle_gamma   90.00
#
_symmetry.space_group_name_H-M   'P 1'
#
loop_
_entity.id
_entity.type
_entity.pdbx_description
1 polymer ?
#
loop_
_entity_poly.entity_id
_entity_poly.type
_entity_poly.pdbx_seq_one_letter_code
_entity_poly.pdbx_strand_id
1 'polypeptide(L)'
;MLALMHLVVWWKDRTARANLVFSVMAIAAAAFAVLELALMRAETPEQFGLAIRWMHVPAWVIIVSLVGFVRLYLRAGRRWLAWAVVGVRTLSLIFNFGFSPNINYREITAVRHIPFLGESVSVAEGVANPWMLVAQLSLLLLVVFVTDAAITVWRRGDRRQGLVLSIVFFVLAATADAVLITWGIISMPLTASLFYQGIVAAMGYGLSYDLFRAAQLAKQFQASEAALHESEERINLVSNVANLGLWVWDIRNDELWVTEKWRRLLGFAESEPVSFDRVLQVVHPEDR
;
A
#
# COMPACT_ATOMS: atom_id res chain seq x y z
N MET A 1 16.34 1.84 -2.92
CA MET A 1 15.81 1.79 -4.30
C MET A 1 14.28 1.70 -4.34
N LEU A 2 13.64 0.70 -3.70
CA LEU A 2 12.17 0.55 -3.68
C LEU A 2 11.41 1.80 -3.20
N ALA A 3 11.83 2.42 -2.08
CA ALA A 3 11.20 3.64 -1.58
C ALA A 3 11.19 4.79 -2.61
N LEU A 4 12.28 4.95 -3.38
CA LEU A 4 12.37 5.99 -4.41
C LEU A 4 11.41 5.71 -5.57
N MET A 5 11.29 4.46 -6.00
CA MET A 5 10.36 4.07 -7.08
C MET A 5 8.92 4.41 -6.71
N HIS A 6 8.48 4.04 -5.49
CA HIS A 6 7.12 4.35 -5.03
C HIS A 6 6.90 5.86 -4.79
N LEU A 7 7.94 6.60 -4.39
CA LEU A 7 7.87 8.04 -4.29
C LEU A 7 7.65 8.70 -5.66
N VAL A 8 8.33 8.22 -6.70
CA VAL A 8 8.14 8.69 -8.07
C VAL A 8 6.73 8.35 -8.58
N VAL A 9 6.20 7.16 -8.26
CA VAL A 9 4.81 6.80 -8.59
C VAL A 9 3.84 7.81 -7.98
N TRP A 10 3.99 8.14 -6.69
CA TRP A 10 3.14 9.16 -6.06
C TRP A 10 3.36 10.57 -6.63
N TRP A 11 4.59 10.91 -7.02
CA TRP A 11 4.87 12.20 -7.66
C TRP A 11 4.08 12.36 -8.96
N LYS A 12 4.04 11.29 -9.77
CA LYS A 12 3.29 11.25 -11.04
C LYS A 12 1.78 11.13 -10.83
N ASP A 13 1.33 10.41 -9.81
CA ASP A 13 -0.06 10.26 -9.44
C ASP A 13 -0.29 10.55 -7.95
N ARG A 14 -0.78 11.76 -7.67
CA ARG A 14 -1.05 12.22 -6.29
C ARG A 14 -2.20 11.48 -5.61
N THR A 15 -3.02 10.74 -6.35
CA THR A 15 -4.08 9.90 -5.80
C THR A 15 -3.50 8.63 -5.16
N ALA A 16 -2.30 8.21 -5.56
CA ALA A 16 -1.60 7.02 -5.11
C ALA A 16 -0.96 7.18 -3.70
N ARG A 17 -1.73 7.73 -2.74
CA ARG A 17 -1.28 8.10 -1.38
C ARG A 17 -0.64 6.94 -0.60
N ALA A 18 -1.05 5.70 -0.86
CA ALA A 18 -0.45 4.52 -0.25
C ALA A 18 1.05 4.35 -0.60
N ASN A 19 1.46 4.76 -1.82
CA ASN A 19 2.85 4.72 -2.25
C ASN A 19 3.72 5.75 -1.51
N LEU A 20 3.18 6.95 -1.26
CA LEU A 20 3.87 7.95 -0.43
C LEU A 20 4.12 7.39 0.98
N VAL A 21 3.05 6.89 1.61
CA VAL A 21 3.11 6.36 2.98
C VAL A 21 4.09 5.18 3.08
N PHE A 22 4.09 4.28 2.09
CA PHE A 22 5.08 3.22 1.98
C PHE A 22 6.51 3.76 1.89
N SER A 23 6.75 4.76 1.04
CA SER A 23 8.08 5.34 0.83
C SER A 23 8.61 5.99 2.11
N VAL A 24 7.76 6.74 2.81
CA VAL A 24 8.06 7.34 4.11
C VAL A 24 8.41 6.27 5.15
N MET A 25 7.62 5.19 5.22
CA MET A 25 7.89 4.08 6.13
C MET A 25 9.23 3.38 5.82
N ALA A 26 9.52 3.11 4.56
CA ALA A 26 10.75 2.43 4.16
C ALA A 26 12.01 3.26 4.47
N ILE A 27 11.95 4.58 4.29
CA ILE A 27 13.04 5.49 4.68
C ILE A 27 13.19 5.50 6.20
N ALA A 28 12.09 5.57 6.95
CA ALA A 28 12.12 5.53 8.40
C ALA A 28 12.65 4.19 8.95
N ALA A 29 12.31 3.07 8.32
CA ALA A 29 12.85 1.75 8.68
C ALA A 29 14.36 1.67 8.46
N ALA A 30 14.89 2.27 7.39
CA ALA A 30 16.32 2.37 7.17
C ALA A 30 17.01 3.24 8.23
N ALA A 31 16.45 4.41 8.55
CA ALA A 31 16.97 5.29 9.60
C ALA A 31 16.94 4.60 10.98
N PHE A 32 15.88 3.84 11.27
CA PHE A 32 15.78 3.04 12.49
C PHE A 32 16.89 1.99 12.57
N ALA A 33 17.15 1.25 11.47
CA ALA A 33 18.22 0.25 11.44
C ALA A 33 19.61 0.85 11.68
N VAL A 34 19.89 2.06 11.18
CA VAL A 34 21.15 2.77 11.47
C VAL A 34 21.27 3.10 12.95
N LEU A 35 20.20 3.59 13.58
CA LEU A 35 20.18 3.89 15.01
C LEU A 35 20.25 2.64 15.88
N GLU A 36 19.63 1.55 15.45
CA GLU A 36 19.75 0.23 16.11
C GLU A 36 21.21 -0.27 16.06
N LEU A 37 21.90 -0.13 14.93
CA LEU A 37 23.32 -0.47 14.83
C LEU A 37 24.18 0.44 15.72
N ALA A 38 23.88 1.73 15.78
CA ALA A 38 24.56 2.67 16.68
C ALA A 38 24.33 2.31 18.15
N LEU A 39 23.12 1.85 18.50
CA LEU A 39 22.78 1.35 19.83
C LEU A 39 23.60 0.11 20.19
N MET A 40 23.71 -0.86 19.28
CA MET A 40 24.50 -2.09 19.47
C MET A 40 26.00 -1.83 19.66
N ARG A 41 26.51 -0.68 19.19
CA ARG A 41 27.92 -0.27 19.28
C ARG A 41 28.18 0.78 20.35
N ALA A 42 27.18 1.13 21.17
CA ALA A 42 27.33 2.19 22.16
C ALA A 42 28.26 1.75 23.29
N GLU A 43 29.29 2.54 23.57
CA GLU A 43 30.29 2.21 24.60
C GLU A 43 29.92 2.81 25.97
N THR A 44 29.11 3.88 25.98
CA THR A 44 28.74 4.60 27.21
C THR A 44 27.22 4.64 27.44
N PRO A 45 26.77 4.75 28.71
CA PRO A 45 25.35 4.96 29.05
C PRO A 45 24.70 6.14 28.32
N GLU A 46 25.47 7.22 28.15
CA GLU A 46 25.01 8.44 27.49
C GLU A 46 24.78 8.22 25.99
N GLN A 47 25.73 7.56 25.30
CA GLN A 47 25.59 7.19 23.89
C GLN A 47 24.39 6.26 23.69
N PHE A 48 24.24 5.26 24.56
CA PHE A 48 23.12 4.32 24.51
C PHE A 48 21.77 5.03 24.73
N GLY A 49 21.70 5.90 25.73
CA GLY A 49 20.50 6.68 26.04
C GLY A 49 20.08 7.63 24.91
N LEU A 50 21.05 8.29 24.27
CA LEU A 50 20.83 9.14 23.10
C LEU A 50 20.36 8.33 21.89
N ALA A 51 20.96 7.18 21.62
CA ALA A 51 20.57 6.30 20.53
C ALA A 51 19.10 5.88 20.68
N ILE A 52 18.69 5.40 21.87
CA ILE A 52 17.27 5.10 22.15
C ILE A 52 16.38 6.31 21.93
N ARG A 53 16.75 7.47 22.51
CA ARG A 53 15.97 8.70 22.44
C ARG A 53 15.66 9.06 20.99
N TRP A 54 16.66 9.02 20.10
CA TRP A 54 16.48 9.31 18.69
C TRP A 54 15.77 8.20 17.94
N MET A 55 15.90 6.94 18.35
CA MET A 55 15.24 5.79 17.73
C MET A 55 13.71 5.86 17.82
N HIS A 56 13.17 6.55 18.83
CA HIS A 56 11.72 6.80 18.94
C HIS A 56 11.15 7.63 17.78
N VAL A 57 11.96 8.48 17.12
CA VAL A 57 11.52 9.32 15.99
C VAL A 57 11.18 8.47 14.75
N PRO A 58 12.10 7.69 14.15
CA PRO A 58 11.74 6.83 13.03
C PRO A 58 10.72 5.76 13.43
N ALA A 59 10.73 5.27 14.67
CA ALA A 59 9.70 4.35 15.14
C ALA A 59 8.29 4.98 15.12
N TRP A 60 8.17 6.25 15.50
CA TRP A 60 6.91 7.00 15.37
C TRP A 60 6.48 7.12 13.90
N VAL A 61 7.41 7.48 13.00
CA VAL A 61 7.12 7.58 11.56
C VAL A 61 6.67 6.24 10.99
N ILE A 62 7.32 5.13 11.35
CA ILE A 62 6.96 3.77 10.95
C ILE A 62 5.53 3.45 11.38
N ILE A 63 5.19 3.67 12.65
CA ILE A 63 3.87 3.31 13.20
C ILE A 63 2.77 4.14 12.56
N VAL A 64 2.95 5.46 12.45
CA VAL A 64 1.97 6.36 11.81
C VAL A 64 1.80 5.98 10.34
N SER A 65 2.89 5.68 9.64
CA SER A 65 2.84 5.25 8.24
C SER A 65 2.15 3.90 8.09
N LEU A 66 2.39 2.93 8.98
CA LEU A 66 1.70 1.65 8.95
C LEU A 66 0.19 1.80 9.16
N VAL A 67 -0.23 2.62 10.14
CA VAL A 67 -1.64 2.94 10.35
C VAL A 67 -2.24 3.59 9.10
N GLY A 68 -1.54 4.56 8.50
CA GLY A 68 -1.91 5.21 7.25
C GLY A 68 -2.06 4.21 6.10
N PHE A 69 -1.12 3.28 5.96
CA PHE A 69 -1.15 2.25 4.92
C PHE A 69 -2.35 1.32 5.09
N VAL A 70 -2.60 0.81 6.29
CA VAL A 70 -3.76 -0.05 6.57
C VAL A 70 -5.08 0.68 6.23
N ARG A 71 -5.18 1.98 6.57
CA ARG A 71 -6.38 2.77 6.29
C ARG A 71 -6.55 3.13 4.82
N LEU A 72 -5.47 3.49 4.12
CA LEU A 72 -5.52 3.98 2.74
C LEU A 72 -5.49 2.85 1.72
N TYR A 73 -4.62 1.86 1.91
CA TYR A 73 -4.42 0.75 0.98
C TYR A 73 -5.40 -0.39 1.23
N LEU A 74 -5.46 -0.91 2.47
CA LEU A 74 -6.33 -2.03 2.84
C LEU A 74 -7.78 -1.61 3.08
N ARG A 75 -8.04 -0.30 3.22
CA ARG A 75 -9.36 0.27 3.52
C ARG A 75 -10.02 -0.41 4.73
N ALA A 76 -9.20 -0.78 5.72
CA ALA A 76 -9.58 -1.58 6.88
C ALA A 76 -9.13 -0.91 8.19
N GLY A 77 -9.58 -1.46 9.32
CA GLY A 77 -9.29 -0.95 10.66
C GLY A 77 -10.18 0.21 11.09
N ARG A 78 -10.71 0.18 12.31
CA ARG A 78 -11.59 1.25 12.85
C ARG A 78 -10.84 2.58 13.00
N ARG A 79 -11.51 3.69 12.67
CA ARG A 79 -10.93 5.05 12.72
C ARG A 79 -10.50 5.45 14.13
N TRP A 80 -11.29 5.11 15.15
CA TRP A 80 -10.97 5.46 16.53
C TRP A 80 -9.72 4.72 17.03
N LEU A 81 -9.53 3.45 16.64
CA LEU A 81 -8.31 2.69 16.94
C LEU A 81 -7.10 3.32 16.27
N ALA A 82 -7.21 3.71 14.99
CA ALA A 82 -6.14 4.40 14.28
C ALA A 82 -5.72 5.69 15.00
N TRP A 83 -6.69 6.53 15.40
CA TRP A 83 -6.40 7.76 16.16
C TRP A 83 -5.85 7.48 17.55
N ALA A 84 -6.31 6.43 18.25
CA ALA A 84 -5.76 6.04 19.54
C ALA A 84 -4.30 5.61 19.43
N VAL A 85 -3.95 4.78 18.44
CA VAL A 85 -2.56 4.38 18.17
C VAL A 85 -1.69 5.60 17.91
N VAL A 86 -2.09 6.45 16.96
CA VAL A 86 -1.31 7.64 16.59
C VAL A 86 -1.21 8.63 17.76
N GLY A 87 -2.30 8.86 18.50
CA GLY A 87 -2.34 9.77 19.64
C GLY A 87 -1.44 9.30 20.77
N VAL A 88 -1.60 8.06 21.24
CA VAL A 88 -0.77 7.49 22.32
C VAL A 88 0.69 7.39 21.89
N ARG A 89 0.97 7.05 20.62
CA ARG A 89 2.34 7.01 20.11
C ARG A 89 2.98 8.40 20.04
N THR A 90 2.20 9.43 19.70
CA THR A 90 2.67 10.82 19.69
C THR A 90 2.94 11.31 21.12
N LEU A 91 2.07 10.97 22.07
CA LEU A 91 2.30 11.27 23.49
C LEU A 91 3.57 10.59 24.02
N SER A 92 3.79 9.33 23.65
CA SER A 92 5.04 8.61 23.96
C SER A 92 6.27 9.32 23.39
N LEU A 93 6.20 9.86 22.17
CA LEU A 93 7.30 10.63 21.58
C LEU A 93 7.55 11.94 22.35
N ILE A 94 6.49 12.65 22.73
CA ILE A 94 6.59 13.88 23.54
C ILE A 94 7.27 13.58 24.88
N PHE A 95 6.81 12.55 25.60
CA PHE A 95 7.41 12.13 26.87
C PHE A 95 8.87 11.67 26.70
N ASN A 96 9.20 11.00 25.60
CA ASN A 96 10.57 10.59 25.30
C ASN A 96 11.54 11.78 25.23
N PHE A 97 11.11 12.91 24.66
CA PHE A 97 11.95 14.12 24.63
C PHE A 97 11.80 14.99 25.90
N GLY A 98 10.70 14.84 26.65
CA GLY A 98 10.49 15.51 27.94
C GLY A 98 11.30 14.91 29.09
N PHE A 99 11.59 13.60 29.03
CA PHE A 99 12.41 12.92 30.05
C PHE A 99 13.88 12.84 29.66
N SER A 100 14.74 12.71 30.67
CA SER A 100 16.17 12.42 30.54
C SER A 100 16.48 11.15 31.34
N PRO A 101 17.16 10.15 30.76
CA PRO A 101 17.68 10.11 29.39
C PRO A 101 16.59 9.96 28.31
N ASN A 102 15.51 9.21 28.57
CA ASN A 102 14.39 9.00 27.63
C ASN A 102 13.15 8.39 28.33
N ILE A 103 12.13 7.97 27.57
CA ILE A 103 10.91 7.37 28.15
C ILE A 103 11.11 5.93 28.64
N ASN A 104 12.15 5.22 28.22
CA ASN A 104 12.38 3.82 28.60
C ASN A 104 13.16 3.72 29.91
N TYR A 105 14.16 4.58 30.10
CA TYR A 105 15.04 4.56 31.26
C TYR A 105 14.93 5.86 32.05
N ARG A 106 14.78 5.74 33.37
CA ARG A 106 14.94 6.87 34.31
C ARG A 106 16.41 7.16 34.53
N GLU A 107 17.23 6.12 34.54
CA GLU A 107 18.68 6.16 34.67
C GLU A 107 19.27 4.94 33.99
N ILE A 108 20.40 5.11 33.31
CA ILE A 108 21.20 4.03 32.72
C ILE A 108 22.50 3.99 33.53
N THR A 109 22.66 2.96 34.35
CA THR A 109 23.79 2.85 35.30
C THR A 109 25.03 2.33 34.63
N ALA A 110 24.89 1.40 33.67
CA ALA A 110 26.00 0.82 32.93
C ALA A 110 25.55 0.34 31.55
N VAL A 111 26.51 0.10 30.67
CA VAL A 111 26.32 -0.61 29.42
C VAL A 111 27.18 -1.86 29.47
N ARG A 112 26.52 -3.01 29.39
CA ARG A 112 27.16 -4.32 29.34
C ARG A 112 27.28 -4.78 27.90
N HIS A 113 28.39 -5.42 27.58
CA HIS A 113 28.58 -6.06 26.29
C HIS A 113 28.30 -7.56 26.39
N ILE A 114 27.48 -8.09 25.48
CA ILE A 114 27.14 -9.51 25.41
C ILE A 114 27.54 -10.09 24.05
N PRO A 115 27.94 -11.37 23.97
CA PRO A 115 28.19 -12.03 22.70
C PRO A 115 26.87 -12.25 21.95
N PHE A 116 26.80 -11.79 20.71
CA PHE A 116 25.65 -11.96 19.82
C PHE A 116 26.14 -12.16 18.38
N LEU A 117 25.77 -13.29 17.76
CA LEU A 117 26.16 -13.65 16.38
C LEU A 117 27.67 -13.59 16.10
N GLY A 118 28.51 -13.86 17.11
CA GLY A 118 29.97 -13.82 16.98
C GLY A 118 30.59 -12.42 17.16
N GLU A 119 29.78 -11.38 17.35
CA GLU A 119 30.22 -10.03 17.71
C GLU A 119 29.81 -9.68 19.15
N SER A 120 30.38 -8.60 19.68
CA SER A 120 30.08 -8.08 21.01
C SER A 120 29.14 -6.88 20.87
N VAL A 121 27.94 -6.95 21.47
CA VAL A 121 26.90 -5.92 21.35
C VAL A 121 26.49 -5.35 22.71
N SER A 122 26.09 -4.09 22.69
CA SER A 122 25.75 -3.32 23.89
C SER A 122 24.31 -3.54 24.35
N VAL A 123 24.14 -3.70 25.67
CA VAL A 123 22.86 -3.78 26.38
C VAL A 123 22.93 -2.88 27.62
N ALA A 124 21.90 -2.05 27.83
CA ALA A 124 21.84 -1.20 29.01
C ALA A 124 21.42 -1.95 30.27
N GLU A 125 22.07 -1.58 31.37
CA GLU A 125 21.62 -1.85 32.73
C GLU A 125 21.18 -0.53 33.35
N GLY A 126 20.01 -0.51 33.98
CA GLY A 126 19.44 0.71 34.52
C GLY A 126 18.04 0.56 35.08
N VAL A 127 17.48 1.67 35.56
CA VAL A 127 16.15 1.73 36.15
C VAL A 127 15.14 2.11 35.07
N ALA A 128 14.15 1.25 34.83
CA ALA A 128 13.08 1.53 33.89
C ALA A 128 12.26 2.77 34.33
N ASN A 129 11.87 3.59 33.37
CA ASN A 129 10.97 4.70 33.61
C ASN A 129 9.51 4.20 33.55
N PRO A 130 8.67 4.41 34.59
CA PRO A 130 7.28 3.94 34.59
C PRO A 130 6.46 4.44 33.40
N TRP A 131 6.81 5.61 32.84
CA TRP A 131 6.16 6.17 31.65
C TRP A 131 6.42 5.37 30.37
N MET A 132 7.35 4.41 30.38
CA MET A 132 7.56 3.42 29.31
C MET A 132 6.27 2.66 28.98
N LEU A 133 5.37 2.48 29.96
CA LEU A 133 4.05 1.87 29.75
C LEU A 133 3.23 2.59 28.67
N VAL A 134 3.38 3.91 28.50
CA VAL A 134 2.70 4.66 27.44
C VAL A 134 3.22 4.23 26.06
N ALA A 135 4.53 4.02 25.93
CA ALA A 135 5.12 3.51 24.71
C ALA A 135 4.63 2.08 24.41
N GLN A 136 4.57 1.21 25.41
CA GLN A 136 4.11 -0.17 25.27
C GLN A 136 2.63 -0.28 24.97
N LEU A 137 1.79 0.54 25.61
CA LEU A 137 0.37 0.65 25.31
C LEU A 137 0.15 1.03 23.83
N SER A 138 0.96 1.93 23.27
CA SER A 138 0.88 2.27 21.85
C SER A 138 1.17 1.08 20.92
N LEU A 139 2.09 0.18 21.30
CA LEU A 139 2.41 -1.03 20.55
C LEU A 139 1.28 -2.06 20.65
N LEU A 140 0.72 -2.26 21.84
CA LEU A 140 -0.43 -3.16 22.04
C LEU A 140 -1.66 -2.66 21.27
N LEU A 141 -1.94 -1.36 21.30
CA LEU A 141 -3.00 -0.76 20.49
C LEU A 141 -2.74 -0.96 18.99
N LEU A 142 -1.48 -0.90 18.54
CA LEU A 142 -1.13 -1.17 17.15
C LEU A 142 -1.43 -2.62 16.78
N VAL A 143 -1.06 -3.60 17.62
CA VAL A 143 -1.40 -5.02 17.43
C VAL A 143 -2.92 -5.20 17.33
N VAL A 144 -3.68 -4.61 18.25
CA VAL A 144 -5.16 -4.65 18.21
C VAL A 144 -5.69 -4.05 16.92
N PHE A 145 -5.16 -2.91 16.49
CA PHE A 145 -5.58 -2.23 15.26
C PHE A 145 -5.30 -3.06 14.00
N VAL A 146 -4.09 -3.62 13.84
CA VAL A 146 -3.78 -4.46 12.66
C VAL A 146 -4.56 -5.77 12.69
N THR A 147 -4.87 -6.30 13.87
CA THR A 147 -5.72 -7.49 14.02
C THR A 147 -7.18 -7.18 13.65
N ASP A 148 -7.75 -6.07 14.10
CA ASP A 148 -9.09 -5.60 13.69
C ASP A 148 -9.15 -5.37 12.16
N ALA A 149 -8.09 -4.82 11.58
CA ALA A 149 -7.97 -4.68 10.13
C ALA A 149 -7.90 -6.05 9.43
N ALA A 150 -7.14 -7.02 9.95
CA ALA A 150 -7.06 -8.36 9.41
C ALA A 150 -8.42 -9.07 9.42
N ILE A 151 -9.15 -8.99 10.55
CA ILE A 151 -10.51 -9.54 10.66
C ILE A 151 -11.44 -8.86 9.64
N THR A 152 -11.32 -7.54 9.47
CA THR A 152 -12.12 -6.80 8.48
C THR A 152 -11.85 -7.26 7.05
N VAL A 153 -10.58 -7.45 6.68
CA VAL A 153 -10.16 -7.93 5.35
C VAL A 153 -10.57 -9.37 5.12
N TRP A 154 -10.46 -10.21 6.16
CA TRP A 154 -10.91 -11.60 6.11
C TRP A 154 -12.42 -11.71 5.89
N ARG A 155 -13.23 -10.99 6.67
CA ARG A 155 -14.70 -10.95 6.54
C ARG A 155 -15.19 -10.45 5.18
N ARG A 156 -14.39 -9.61 4.49
CA ARG A 156 -14.71 -9.12 3.14
C ARG A 156 -14.41 -10.12 2.03
N GLY A 157 -13.70 -11.23 2.32
CA GLY A 157 -13.21 -12.14 1.29
C GLY A 157 -12.17 -11.48 0.36
N ASP A 158 -11.47 -10.45 0.84
CA ASP A 158 -10.50 -9.71 0.04
C ASP A 158 -9.25 -10.57 -0.20
N ARG A 159 -8.71 -10.55 -1.43
CA ARG A 159 -7.52 -11.29 -1.83
C ARG A 159 -6.26 -10.89 -1.04
N ARG A 160 -6.28 -9.73 -0.38
CA ARG A 160 -5.16 -9.20 0.42
C ARG A 160 -5.01 -9.83 1.81
N GLN A 161 -5.81 -10.85 2.15
CA GLN A 161 -5.73 -11.56 3.44
C GLN A 161 -4.31 -11.98 3.82
N GLY A 162 -3.58 -12.66 2.92
CA GLY A 162 -2.22 -13.10 3.21
C GLY A 162 -1.25 -11.95 3.53
N LEU A 163 -1.40 -10.82 2.83
CA LEU A 163 -0.61 -9.63 3.10
C LEU A 163 -0.91 -9.08 4.50
N VAL A 164 -2.17 -8.95 4.90
CA VAL A 164 -2.50 -8.39 6.21
C VAL A 164 -2.06 -9.32 7.34
N LEU A 165 -2.18 -10.64 7.15
CA LEU A 165 -1.67 -11.62 8.12
C LEU A 165 -0.15 -11.51 8.29
N SER A 166 0.59 -11.28 7.21
CA SER A 166 2.05 -11.06 7.31
C SER A 166 2.38 -9.77 8.09
N ILE A 167 1.61 -8.69 7.89
CA ILE A 167 1.75 -7.46 8.68
C ILE A 167 1.46 -7.74 10.16
N VAL A 168 0.38 -8.46 10.49
CA VAL A 168 0.05 -8.82 11.87
C VAL A 168 1.19 -9.60 12.52
N PHE A 169 1.74 -10.59 11.81
CA PHE A 169 2.86 -11.40 12.29
C PHE A 169 4.07 -10.53 12.65
N PHE A 170 4.54 -9.69 11.71
CA PHE A 170 5.72 -8.86 11.95
C PHE A 170 5.49 -7.79 13.01
N VAL A 171 4.29 -7.20 13.10
CA VAL A 171 3.94 -6.25 14.17
C VAL A 171 3.94 -6.92 15.54
N LEU A 172 3.39 -8.12 15.63
CA LEU A 172 3.35 -8.88 16.87
C LEU A 172 4.77 -9.27 17.31
N ALA A 173 5.60 -9.75 16.37
CA ALA A 173 6.98 -10.10 16.64
C ALA A 173 7.82 -8.89 17.07
N ALA A 174 7.70 -7.74 16.38
CA ALA A 174 8.35 -6.48 16.77
C ALA A 174 7.91 -6.00 18.15
N THR A 175 6.62 -6.18 18.48
CA THR A 175 6.08 -5.79 19.79
C THR A 175 6.60 -6.70 20.89
N ALA A 176 6.62 -8.02 20.65
CA ALA A 176 7.18 -8.98 21.59
C ALA A 176 8.67 -8.72 21.85
N ASP A 177 9.46 -8.52 20.80
CA ASP A 177 10.88 -8.16 20.88
C ASP A 177 11.09 -6.91 21.75
N ALA A 178 10.42 -5.80 21.40
CA ALA A 178 10.56 -4.55 22.13
C ALA A 178 10.13 -4.66 23.60
N VAL A 179 9.01 -5.34 23.90
CA VAL A 179 8.51 -5.48 25.28
C VAL A 179 9.40 -6.40 26.10
N LEU A 180 9.78 -7.56 25.58
CA LEU A 180 10.59 -8.54 26.32
C LEU A 180 11.98 -8.00 26.66
N ILE A 181 12.60 -7.26 25.75
CA ILE A 181 13.91 -6.64 25.96
C ILE A 181 13.80 -5.46 26.94
N THR A 182 12.83 -4.56 26.77
CA THR A 182 12.71 -3.37 27.63
C THR A 182 12.33 -3.69 29.08
N TRP A 183 11.65 -4.82 29.31
CA TRP A 183 11.40 -5.33 30.67
C TRP A 183 12.53 -6.18 31.23
N GLY A 184 13.61 -6.41 30.48
CA GLY A 184 14.74 -7.22 30.92
C GLY A 184 14.43 -8.72 31.07
N ILE A 185 13.34 -9.20 30.46
CA ILE A 185 12.98 -10.63 30.47
C ILE A 185 13.96 -11.44 29.62
N ILE A 186 14.43 -10.86 28.51
CA ILE A 186 15.41 -11.45 27.61
C ILE A 186 16.61 -10.51 27.47
N SER A 187 17.82 -11.02 27.72
CA SER A 187 19.08 -10.30 27.54
C SER A 187 19.62 -10.44 26.12
N MET A 188 18.87 -9.94 25.14
CA MET A 188 19.27 -9.87 23.72
C MET A 188 19.31 -8.41 23.26
N PRO A 189 20.14 -8.07 22.26
CA PRO A 189 20.12 -6.73 21.68
C PRO A 189 18.77 -6.47 21.00
N LEU A 190 18.39 -5.20 20.90
CA LEU A 190 17.20 -4.79 20.17
C LEU A 190 17.38 -5.12 18.68
N THR A 191 16.49 -5.95 18.12
CA THR A 191 16.53 -6.36 16.70
C THR A 191 15.23 -6.04 15.96
N ALA A 192 14.51 -5.03 16.47
CA ALA A 192 13.22 -4.58 15.95
C ALA A 192 13.28 -4.18 14.46
N SER A 193 14.43 -3.73 13.97
CA SER A 193 14.62 -3.36 12.56
C SER A 193 14.33 -4.53 11.61
N LEU A 194 14.67 -5.77 11.98
CA LEU A 194 14.41 -6.97 11.19
C LEU A 194 12.92 -7.14 10.90
N PHE A 195 12.08 -6.97 11.92
CA PHE A 195 10.64 -7.08 11.79
C PHE A 195 10.06 -5.93 10.95
N TYR A 196 10.59 -4.71 11.09
CA TYR A 196 10.19 -3.60 10.23
C TYR A 196 10.54 -3.82 8.76
N GLN A 197 11.67 -4.46 8.44
CA GLN A 197 11.96 -4.88 7.07
C GLN A 197 10.93 -5.89 6.56
N GLY A 198 10.48 -6.82 7.41
CA GLY A 198 9.38 -7.73 7.09
C GLY A 198 8.07 -7.00 6.73
N ILE A 199 7.71 -5.96 7.49
CA ILE A 199 6.52 -5.14 7.19
C ILE A 199 6.71 -4.37 5.87
N VAL A 200 7.89 -3.75 5.66
CA VAL A 200 8.20 -3.05 4.40
C VAL A 200 8.14 -4.01 3.22
N ALA A 201 8.68 -5.23 3.34
CA ALA A 201 8.61 -6.25 2.30
C ALA A 201 7.15 -6.63 1.98
N ALA A 202 6.32 -6.87 3.00
CA ALA A 202 4.90 -7.18 2.84
C ALA A 202 4.13 -6.05 2.12
N MET A 203 4.35 -4.81 2.52
CA MET A 203 3.72 -3.63 1.92
C MET A 203 4.17 -3.43 0.46
N GLY A 204 5.48 -3.53 0.22
CA GLY A 204 6.08 -3.36 -1.10
C GLY A 204 5.63 -4.45 -2.08
N TYR A 205 5.56 -5.70 -1.61
CA TYR A 205 5.02 -6.80 -2.40
C TYR A 205 3.57 -6.55 -2.80
N GLY A 206 2.72 -6.14 -1.85
CA GLY A 206 1.32 -5.81 -2.14
C GLY A 206 1.16 -4.72 -3.19
N LEU A 207 1.82 -3.59 -2.99
CA LEU A 207 1.75 -2.45 -3.92
C LEU A 207 2.28 -2.82 -5.31
N SER A 208 3.39 -3.56 -5.37
CA SER A 208 4.00 -3.98 -6.64
C SER A 208 3.07 -4.95 -7.38
N TYR A 209 2.48 -5.90 -6.68
CA TYR A 209 1.54 -6.86 -7.26
C TYR A 209 0.33 -6.16 -7.91
N ASP A 210 -0.26 -5.19 -7.21
CA ASP A 210 -1.39 -4.41 -7.75
C ASP A 210 -0.97 -3.55 -8.94
N LEU A 211 0.23 -2.96 -8.92
CA LEU A 211 0.77 -2.18 -10.04
C LEU A 211 0.98 -3.05 -11.29
N PHE A 212 1.60 -4.23 -11.15
CA PHE A 212 1.79 -5.16 -12.27
C PHE A 212 0.47 -5.62 -12.86
N ARG A 213 -0.52 -5.88 -12.00
CA ARG A 213 -1.85 -6.28 -12.45
C ARG A 213 -2.56 -5.17 -13.22
N ALA A 214 -2.47 -3.93 -12.74
CA ALA A 214 -3.03 -2.78 -13.44
C ALA A 214 -2.36 -2.57 -14.80
N ALA A 215 -1.04 -2.69 -14.88
CA ALA A 215 -0.29 -2.60 -16.14
C ALA A 215 -0.68 -3.71 -17.13
N GLN A 216 -0.87 -4.94 -16.65
CA GLN A 216 -1.30 -6.06 -17.49
C GLN A 216 -2.72 -5.87 -18.02
N LEU A 217 -3.64 -5.38 -17.19
CA LEU A 217 -5.01 -5.05 -17.61
C LEU A 217 -5.03 -3.94 -18.65
N ALA A 218 -4.23 -2.88 -18.46
CA ALA A 218 -4.11 -1.80 -19.44
C ALA A 218 -3.58 -2.30 -20.79
N LYS A 219 -2.57 -3.19 -20.76
CA LYS A 219 -2.01 -3.80 -21.97
C LYS A 219 -3.02 -4.70 -22.69
N GLN A 220 -3.80 -5.48 -21.94
CA GLN A 220 -4.87 -6.31 -22.50
C GLN A 220 -5.99 -5.46 -23.13
N PHE A 221 -6.35 -4.35 -22.48
CA PHE A 221 -7.33 -3.41 -23.02
C PHE A 221 -6.86 -2.83 -24.36
N GLN A 222 -5.63 -2.32 -24.43
CA GLN A 222 -5.05 -1.80 -25.67
C GLN A 222 -4.97 -2.85 -26.79
N ALA A 223 -4.62 -4.09 -26.46
CA ALA A 223 -4.60 -5.18 -27.44
C ALA A 223 -6.01 -5.53 -27.94
N SER A 224 -7.01 -5.53 -27.06
CA SER A 224 -8.41 -5.77 -27.45
C SER A 224 -8.96 -4.63 -28.33
N GLU A 225 -8.62 -3.39 -28.02
CA GLU A 225 -9.02 -2.21 -28.80
C GLU A 225 -8.39 -2.24 -30.20
N ALA A 226 -7.10 -2.56 -30.30
CA ALA A 226 -6.42 -2.72 -31.59
C ALA A 226 -7.01 -3.86 -32.44
N ALA A 227 -7.33 -5.01 -31.83
CA ALA A 227 -7.94 -6.14 -32.52
C ALA A 227 -9.37 -5.83 -33.02
N LEU A 228 -10.14 -5.07 -32.23
CA LEU A 228 -11.45 -4.58 -32.66
C LEU A 228 -11.32 -3.64 -33.86
N HIS A 229 -10.41 -2.67 -33.80
CA HIS A 229 -10.17 -1.73 -34.89
C HIS A 229 -9.74 -2.44 -36.18
N GLU A 230 -8.82 -3.43 -36.10
CA GLU A 230 -8.39 -4.22 -37.26
C GLU A 230 -9.56 -5.04 -37.85
N SER A 231 -10.44 -5.58 -37.00
CA SER A 231 -11.63 -6.30 -37.46
C SER A 231 -12.61 -5.38 -38.18
N GLU A 232 -12.84 -4.16 -37.66
CA GLU A 232 -13.71 -3.15 -38.30
C GLU A 232 -13.15 -2.70 -39.65
N GLU A 233 -11.85 -2.41 -39.73
CA GLU A 233 -11.18 -2.06 -40.99
C GLU A 233 -11.28 -3.20 -42.01
N ARG A 234 -11.07 -4.45 -41.58
CA ARG A 234 -11.20 -5.62 -42.45
C ARG A 234 -12.63 -5.80 -42.96
N ILE A 235 -13.65 -5.62 -42.11
CA ILE A 235 -15.06 -5.70 -42.52
C ILE A 235 -15.38 -4.62 -43.55
N ASN A 236 -14.94 -3.39 -43.31
CA ASN A 236 -15.14 -2.28 -44.24
C ASN A 236 -14.44 -2.54 -45.58
N LEU A 237 -13.20 -3.04 -45.56
CA LEU A 237 -12.44 -3.36 -46.76
C LEU A 237 -13.10 -4.49 -47.58
N VAL A 238 -13.47 -5.61 -46.94
CA VAL A 238 -14.14 -6.74 -47.61
C VAL A 238 -15.47 -6.31 -48.19
N SER A 239 -16.27 -5.54 -47.45
CA SER A 239 -17.56 -5.02 -47.93
C SER A 239 -17.37 -4.12 -49.17
N ASN A 240 -16.35 -3.26 -49.13
CA ASN A 240 -16.02 -2.38 -50.24
C ASN A 240 -15.61 -3.14 -51.50
N VAL A 241 -14.70 -4.13 -51.37
CA VAL A 241 -14.21 -4.96 -52.48
C VAL A 241 -15.29 -5.87 -53.05
N ALA A 242 -16.06 -6.55 -52.19
CA ALA A 242 -17.12 -7.48 -52.61
C ALA A 242 -18.38 -6.78 -53.16
N ASN A 243 -18.39 -5.44 -53.18
CA ASN A 243 -19.54 -4.65 -53.61
C ASN A 243 -20.80 -4.87 -52.74
N LEU A 244 -20.63 -5.29 -51.48
CA LEU A 244 -21.71 -5.66 -50.57
C LEU A 244 -22.11 -4.49 -49.68
N GLY A 245 -23.41 -4.25 -49.56
CA GLY A 245 -23.98 -3.38 -48.54
C GLY A 245 -24.38 -4.20 -47.31
N LEU A 246 -23.59 -4.14 -46.24
CA LEU A 246 -23.97 -4.75 -44.96
C LEU A 246 -24.80 -3.77 -44.12
N TRP A 247 -25.75 -4.34 -43.37
CA TRP A 247 -26.57 -3.63 -42.41
C TRP A 247 -26.83 -4.52 -41.18
N VAL A 248 -26.98 -3.90 -40.03
CA VAL A 248 -27.36 -4.52 -38.76
C VAL A 248 -28.41 -3.61 -38.13
N TRP A 249 -29.56 -4.18 -37.78
CA TRP A 249 -30.66 -3.43 -37.18
C TRP A 249 -30.78 -3.76 -35.70
N ASP A 250 -30.73 -2.73 -34.85
CA ASP A 250 -31.14 -2.81 -33.46
C ASP A 250 -32.63 -2.48 -33.34
N ILE A 251 -33.45 -3.53 -33.28
CA ILE A 251 -34.92 -3.44 -33.22
C ILE A 251 -35.40 -2.66 -31.99
N ARG A 252 -34.63 -2.66 -30.88
CA ARG A 252 -35.07 -2.01 -29.63
C ARG A 252 -34.93 -0.49 -29.68
N ASN A 253 -33.87 0.00 -30.30
CA ASN A 253 -33.59 1.43 -30.42
C ASN A 253 -34.00 2.00 -31.79
N ASP A 254 -34.45 1.15 -32.71
CA ASP A 254 -34.73 1.44 -34.12
C ASP A 254 -33.56 2.12 -34.85
N GLU A 255 -32.34 1.66 -34.57
CA GLU A 255 -31.11 2.16 -35.20
C GLU A 255 -30.53 1.10 -36.15
N LEU A 256 -30.25 1.50 -37.39
CA LEU A 256 -29.52 0.66 -38.34
C LEU A 256 -28.05 1.11 -38.44
N TRP A 257 -27.15 0.21 -38.08
CA TRP A 257 -25.75 0.32 -38.48
C TRP A 257 -25.64 -0.17 -39.92
N VAL A 258 -25.05 0.64 -40.80
CA VAL A 258 -24.95 0.33 -42.23
C VAL A 258 -23.57 0.70 -42.74
N THR A 259 -23.05 -0.11 -43.65
CA THR A 259 -21.80 0.19 -44.35
C THR A 259 -21.94 1.41 -45.26
N GLU A 260 -20.83 2.11 -45.48
CA GLU A 260 -20.80 3.31 -46.34
C GLU A 260 -21.33 3.04 -47.76
N LYS A 261 -21.08 1.84 -48.27
CA LYS A 261 -21.58 1.39 -49.57
C LYS A 261 -23.09 1.20 -49.61
N TRP A 262 -23.66 0.61 -48.56
CA TRP A 262 -25.11 0.48 -48.41
C TRP A 262 -25.77 1.86 -48.41
N ARG A 263 -25.17 2.84 -47.69
CA ARG A 263 -25.64 4.24 -47.71
C ARG A 263 -25.63 4.82 -49.11
N ARG A 264 -24.51 4.69 -49.84
CA ARG A 264 -24.41 5.17 -51.23
C ARG A 264 -25.39 4.49 -52.18
N LEU A 265 -25.61 3.18 -52.04
CA LEU A 265 -26.57 2.43 -52.86
C LEU A 265 -28.01 2.90 -52.68
N LEU A 266 -28.40 3.28 -51.47
CA LEU A 266 -29.75 3.73 -51.14
C LEU A 266 -29.89 5.27 -51.06
N GLY A 267 -28.82 6.01 -51.38
CA GLY A 267 -28.85 7.47 -51.48
C GLY A 267 -28.83 8.23 -50.14
N PHE A 268 -28.41 7.59 -49.04
CA PHE A 268 -28.26 8.25 -47.74
C PHE A 268 -26.93 9.02 -47.62
N ALA A 269 -26.93 10.15 -46.91
CA ALA A 269 -25.71 10.90 -46.60
C ALA A 269 -24.80 10.15 -45.62
N GLU A 270 -23.49 10.38 -45.67
CA GLU A 270 -22.48 9.61 -44.90
C GLU A 270 -22.68 9.66 -43.37
N SER A 271 -23.19 10.77 -42.84
CA SER A 271 -23.34 11.00 -41.39
C SER A 271 -24.78 11.00 -40.89
N GLU A 272 -25.76 10.63 -41.73
CA GLU A 272 -27.18 10.66 -41.34
C GLU A 272 -27.57 9.42 -40.52
N PRO A 273 -28.30 9.53 -39.40
CA PRO A 273 -28.85 8.35 -38.72
C PRO A 273 -29.84 7.61 -39.62
N VAL A 274 -29.74 6.28 -39.71
CA VAL A 274 -30.65 5.45 -40.51
C VAL A 274 -31.58 4.69 -39.56
N SER A 275 -32.89 4.95 -39.65
CA SER A 275 -33.93 4.20 -38.94
C SER A 275 -34.76 3.37 -39.92
N PHE A 276 -35.45 2.35 -39.43
CA PHE A 276 -36.20 1.43 -40.29
C PHE A 276 -37.30 2.15 -41.09
N ASP A 277 -38.02 3.07 -40.44
CA ASP A 277 -39.03 3.92 -41.09
C ASP A 277 -38.47 4.70 -42.28
N ARG A 278 -37.22 5.16 -42.19
CA ARG A 278 -36.57 5.94 -43.25
C ARG A 278 -36.14 5.06 -44.42
N VAL A 279 -35.76 3.80 -44.14
CA VAL A 279 -35.48 2.80 -45.19
C VAL A 279 -36.75 2.49 -45.96
N LEU A 280 -37.87 2.26 -45.26
CA LEU A 280 -39.19 2.02 -45.86
C LEU A 280 -39.64 3.15 -46.81
N GLN A 281 -39.26 4.41 -46.54
CA GLN A 281 -39.58 5.54 -47.41
C GLN A 281 -38.87 5.47 -48.78
N VAL A 282 -37.70 4.84 -48.84
CA VAL A 282 -36.92 4.66 -50.08
C VAL A 282 -37.35 3.40 -50.83
N VAL A 283 -37.97 2.42 -50.15
CA VAL A 283 -38.55 1.22 -50.78
C VAL A 283 -39.80 1.59 -51.59
N HIS A 284 -39.93 0.98 -52.77
CA HIS A 284 -41.04 1.21 -53.70
C HIS A 284 -42.39 0.92 -53.01
N PRO A 285 -43.44 1.76 -53.18
CA PRO A 285 -44.69 1.62 -52.43
C PRO A 285 -45.40 0.28 -52.58
N GLU A 286 -45.20 -0.41 -53.70
CA GLU A 286 -45.78 -1.73 -53.98
C GLU A 286 -45.03 -2.90 -53.29
N ASP A 287 -43.80 -2.64 -52.81
CA ASP A 287 -42.92 -3.62 -52.15
C ASP A 287 -42.73 -3.35 -50.64
N ARG A 288 -43.51 -2.41 -50.06
CA ARG A 288 -43.47 -2.06 -48.64
C ARG A 288 -44.21 -3.05 -47.75
#